data_AF-A0A9W7HF49-F1
#
_entry.id   AF-A0A9W7HF49-F1
#
_cell.length_a   1.000
_cell.length_b   1.000
_cell.length_c   1.000
_cell.angle_alpha   90.00
_cell.angle_beta   90.00
_cell.angle_gamma   90.00
#
_symmetry.space_group_name_H-M   'P 1'
#
loop_
_entity.id
_entity.type
_entity.pdbx_description
1 polymer ?
#
loop_
_entity_poly.entity_id
_entity_poly.type
_entity_poly.pdbx_seq_one_letter_code
_entity_poly.pdbx_strand_id
1 'polypeptide(L)'
;MTKEFEMTHIGEMSYFLGVEVKQTVEGTFLSQKKYVEQTLSNFRMKDCKPVATPAETGTKLSVDSTREPVNPTLFKSLVGSLRYLTITRPDITYAVGLVSRFMENPKQDHWIAAKRILRYIKGTLDHGLLYTHSQNSRLVGYSDSDYGGDIDDRKSTSGYLFHIGSATFSWSSKKQQTVKNKNVELVYCKTEDQLADIFTKLLKADVFHRLKEKLGMKNQV
;
A
#
# COMPACT_ATOMS: atom_id res chain seq x y z
N MET A 1 -33.69 24.12 8.10
CA MET A 1 -32.41 23.37 8.10
C MET A 1 -31.50 24.04 9.11
N THR A 2 -31.07 23.29 10.13
CA THR A 2 -30.02 23.71 11.07
C THR A 2 -28.72 23.84 10.30
N LYS A 3 -28.08 25.01 10.37
CA LYS A 3 -26.85 25.32 9.61
C LYS A 3 -25.57 24.85 10.32
N GLU A 4 -25.69 24.47 11.58
CA GLU A 4 -24.56 24.15 12.44
C GLU A 4 -24.88 22.92 13.27
N PHE A 5 -23.87 22.07 13.47
CA PHE A 5 -23.92 20.87 14.28
C PHE A 5 -22.99 21.06 15.47
N GLU A 6 -23.47 20.69 16.64
CA GLU A 6 -22.66 20.68 17.85
C GLU A 6 -21.60 19.58 17.74
N MET A 7 -20.33 19.94 17.93
CA MET A 7 -19.21 19.01 17.86
C MET A 7 -18.34 19.14 19.10
N THR A 8 -18.07 18.02 19.76
CA THR A 8 -17.18 17.97 20.92
C THR A 8 -15.73 17.83 20.46
N HIS A 9 -14.87 18.76 20.90
CA HIS A 9 -13.44 18.67 20.67
C HIS A 9 -12.81 17.73 21.73
N ILE A 10 -12.37 16.54 21.30
CA ILE A 10 -11.85 15.47 22.18
C ILE A 10 -10.33 15.64 22.44
N GLY A 11 -9.74 16.75 21.99
CA GLY A 11 -8.30 17.00 22.08
C GLY A 11 -7.53 16.50 20.87
N GLU A 12 -6.21 16.42 21.01
CA GLU A 12 -5.32 15.96 19.95
C GLU A 12 -5.52 14.48 19.63
N MET A 13 -5.58 14.17 18.33
CA MET A 13 -5.78 12.81 17.85
C MET A 13 -4.51 12.00 18.10
N SER A 14 -4.60 11.01 18.98
CA SER A 14 -3.50 10.09 19.29
C SER A 14 -3.67 8.71 18.64
N TYR A 15 -4.90 8.33 18.30
CA TYR A 15 -5.22 7.04 17.71
C TYR A 15 -6.49 7.11 16.87
N PHE A 16 -6.46 6.55 15.67
CA PHE A 16 -7.63 6.44 14.81
C PHE A 16 -7.57 5.15 14.00
N LEU A 17 -8.57 4.28 14.15
CA LEU A 17 -8.68 3.01 13.43
C LEU A 17 -7.32 2.27 13.37
N GLY A 18 -6.72 1.93 14.51
CA GLY A 18 -5.46 1.16 14.47
C GLY A 18 -4.22 1.92 14.02
N VAL A 19 -4.32 3.20 13.67
CA VAL A 19 -3.20 4.09 13.34
C VAL A 19 -2.91 4.97 14.54
N GLU A 20 -1.66 4.91 15.01
CA GLU A 20 -1.10 5.75 16.04
C GLU A 20 -0.65 7.07 15.42
N VAL A 21 -1.06 8.17 16.05
CA VAL A 21 -0.81 9.53 15.57
C VAL A 21 -0.01 10.25 16.64
N LYS A 22 1.18 10.70 16.27
CA LYS A 22 2.05 11.48 17.16
C LYS A 22 2.28 12.85 16.53
N GLN A 23 1.68 13.87 17.14
CA GLN A 23 1.82 15.26 16.72
C GLN A 23 3.02 15.85 17.46
N THR A 24 3.94 16.49 16.72
CA THR A 24 5.17 17.10 17.24
C THR A 24 5.40 18.45 16.58
N VAL A 25 6.34 19.24 17.09
CA VAL A 25 6.76 20.51 16.47
C VAL A 25 7.31 20.33 15.05
N GLU A 26 7.88 19.16 14.75
CA GLU A 26 8.43 18.84 13.42
C GLU A 26 7.34 18.44 12.42
N GLY A 27 6.21 17.91 12.92
CA GLY A 27 5.13 17.40 12.09
C GLY A 27 4.27 16.34 12.75
N THR A 28 3.39 15.73 11.95
CA THR A 28 2.52 14.62 12.37
C THR A 28 3.09 13.29 11.88
N PHE A 29 3.39 12.38 12.81
CA PHE A 29 3.86 11.04 12.52
C PHE A 29 2.72 10.03 12.63
N LEU A 30 2.48 9.27 11.57
CA LEU A 30 1.50 8.18 11.50
C LEU A 30 2.23 6.84 11.52
N SER A 31 1.86 5.95 12.44
CA SER A 31 2.45 4.61 12.54
C SER A 31 1.42 3.58 12.98
N GLN A 32 1.78 2.29 12.93
CA GLN A 32 0.93 1.19 13.35
C GLN A 32 1.72 0.21 14.25
N LYS A 33 2.63 0.73 15.07
CA LYS A 33 3.58 -0.07 15.86
C LYS A 33 2.88 -1.10 16.73
N LYS A 34 1.86 -0.68 17.50
CA LYS A 34 1.08 -1.59 18.35
C LYS A 34 0.39 -2.69 17.55
N TYR A 35 -0.10 -2.36 16.36
CA TYR A 35 -0.71 -3.34 15.46
C TYR A 35 0.33 -4.32 14.88
N VAL A 36 1.53 -3.85 14.54
CA VAL A 36 2.64 -4.71 14.12
C VAL A 36 3.01 -5.69 15.22
N GLU A 37 3.18 -5.23 16.46
CA GLU A 37 3.53 -6.08 17.61
C GLU A 37 2.45 -7.16 17.86
N GLN A 38 1.17 -6.80 17.79
CA GLN A 38 0.08 -7.75 17.90
C GLN A 38 0.08 -8.76 16.75
N THR A 39 0.30 -8.31 15.51
CA THR A 39 0.38 -9.17 14.33
C THR A 39 1.53 -10.18 14.48
N LEU A 40 2.71 -9.73 14.90
CA LEU A 40 3.85 -10.61 15.18
C LEU A 40 3.53 -11.61 16.29
N SER A 41 2.77 -11.22 17.32
CA SER A 41 2.27 -12.15 18.35
C SER A 41 1.37 -13.24 17.77
N ASN A 42 0.35 -12.83 17.02
CA ASN A 42 -0.68 -13.71 16.48
C ASN A 42 -0.09 -14.81 15.58
N PHE A 43 0.96 -14.47 14.82
CA PHE A 43 1.62 -15.40 13.90
C PHE A 43 2.89 -16.04 14.46
N ARG A 44 3.17 -15.89 15.78
CA ARG A 44 4.35 -16.46 16.46
C ARG A 44 5.69 -16.01 15.84
N MET A 45 5.79 -14.73 15.52
CA MET A 45 6.92 -14.09 14.84
C MET A 45 7.60 -12.99 15.69
N LYS A 46 7.30 -12.89 16.99
CA LYS A 46 7.94 -11.89 17.87
C LYS A 46 9.47 -12.04 17.90
N ASP A 47 9.96 -13.26 18.02
CA ASP A 47 11.40 -13.56 18.15
C ASP A 47 12.06 -13.93 16.82
N CYS A 48 11.41 -13.63 15.69
CA CYS A 48 11.97 -13.94 14.39
C CYS A 48 13.19 -13.06 14.07
N LYS A 49 14.18 -13.61 13.37
CA LYS A 49 15.32 -12.84 12.89
C LYS A 49 14.88 -11.87 11.79
N PRO A 50 15.11 -10.55 11.93
CA PRO A 50 14.68 -9.58 10.94
C PRO A 50 15.42 -9.76 9.60
N VAL A 51 14.86 -9.18 8.54
CA VAL A 51 15.45 -9.13 7.20
C VAL A 51 15.39 -7.71 6.65
N ALA A 52 16.30 -7.36 5.76
CA ALA A 52 16.41 -6.00 5.22
C ALA A 52 15.39 -5.68 4.12
N THR A 53 14.76 -6.69 3.49
CA THR A 53 13.82 -6.49 2.38
C THR A 53 12.52 -7.28 2.57
N PRO A 54 11.35 -6.71 2.21
CA PRO A 54 10.05 -7.37 2.38
C PRO A 54 9.84 -8.53 1.40
N ALA A 55 10.43 -8.44 0.21
CA ALA A 55 10.46 -9.50 -0.80
C ALA A 55 11.92 -9.83 -1.15
N GLU A 56 12.17 -11.06 -1.56
CA GLU A 56 13.48 -11.48 -2.07
C GLU A 56 13.57 -11.19 -3.56
N THR A 57 14.74 -10.74 -4.01
CA THR A 57 14.97 -10.38 -5.40
C THR A 57 14.89 -11.62 -6.27
N GLY A 58 14.06 -11.57 -7.31
CA GLY A 58 13.88 -12.71 -8.22
C GLY A 58 13.03 -13.85 -7.67
N THR A 59 12.37 -13.70 -6.50
CA THR A 59 11.39 -14.68 -6.04
C THR A 59 10.28 -14.84 -7.08
N LYS A 60 10.11 -16.08 -7.56
CA LYS A 60 9.04 -16.47 -8.47
C LYS A 60 8.09 -17.39 -7.71
N LEU A 61 6.87 -16.92 -7.46
CA LEU A 61 5.79 -17.69 -6.84
C LEU A 61 4.80 -18.10 -7.93
N SER A 62 4.27 -19.32 -7.85
CA SER A 62 3.37 -19.89 -8.86
C SER A 62 2.14 -20.50 -8.20
N VAL A 63 0.99 -20.34 -8.84
CA VAL A 63 -0.24 -21.07 -8.46
C VAL A 63 -0.04 -22.59 -8.54
N ASP A 64 0.82 -23.06 -9.44
CA ASP A 64 1.11 -24.48 -9.69
C ASP A 64 2.25 -25.03 -8.81
N SER A 65 2.60 -24.34 -7.72
CA SER A 65 3.62 -24.81 -6.79
C SER A 65 3.29 -26.21 -6.26
N THR A 66 4.27 -27.11 -6.38
CA THR A 66 4.19 -28.51 -5.92
C THR A 66 4.44 -28.67 -4.43
N ARG A 67 4.63 -27.57 -3.70
CA ARG A 67 4.84 -27.58 -2.26
C ARG A 67 3.55 -27.95 -1.52
N GLU A 68 3.72 -28.36 -0.27
CA GLU A 68 2.61 -28.72 0.60
C GLU A 68 1.58 -27.58 0.72
N PRO A 69 0.27 -27.92 0.76
CA PRO A 69 -0.79 -26.94 0.95
C PRO A 69 -0.71 -26.32 2.35
N VAL A 70 -1.07 -25.04 2.43
CA VAL A 70 -1.18 -24.29 3.68
C VAL A 70 -2.65 -24.00 3.94
N ASN A 71 -3.04 -23.94 5.22
CA ASN A 71 -4.41 -23.61 5.60
C ASN A 71 -4.83 -22.24 4.99
N PRO A 72 -5.84 -22.19 4.10
CA PRO A 72 -6.23 -20.95 3.43
C PRO A 72 -6.74 -19.88 4.38
N THR A 73 -7.48 -20.25 5.42
CA THR A 73 -8.00 -19.30 6.42
C THR A 73 -6.88 -18.61 7.19
N LEU A 74 -5.87 -19.36 7.62
CA LEU A 74 -4.69 -18.83 8.29
C LEU A 74 -3.91 -17.88 7.38
N PHE A 75 -3.73 -18.28 6.11
CA PHE A 75 -3.04 -17.45 5.12
C PHE A 75 -3.79 -16.15 4.81
N LYS A 76 -5.11 -16.23 4.57
CA LYS A 76 -5.99 -15.07 4.35
C LYS A 76 -5.95 -14.11 5.54
N SER A 77 -5.95 -14.64 6.77
CA SER A 77 -5.82 -13.83 8.00
C SER A 77 -4.49 -13.07 8.05
N LEU A 78 -3.38 -13.72 7.70
CA LEU A 78 -2.07 -13.06 7.64
C LEU A 78 -2.05 -11.97 6.56
N VAL A 79 -2.45 -12.31 5.33
CA VAL A 79 -2.45 -11.36 4.21
C VAL A 79 -3.36 -10.17 4.51
N GLY A 80 -4.51 -10.38 5.13
CA GLY A 80 -5.40 -9.30 5.58
C GLY A 80 -4.72 -8.37 6.58
N SER A 81 -4.01 -8.95 7.56
CA SER A 81 -3.25 -8.16 8.56
C SER A 81 -2.14 -7.32 7.89
N LEU A 82 -1.42 -7.92 6.95
CA LEU A 82 -0.38 -7.21 6.19
C LEU A 82 -0.96 -6.13 5.27
N ARG A 83 -2.12 -6.37 4.66
CA ARG A 83 -2.83 -5.38 3.85
C ARG A 83 -3.25 -4.18 4.69
N TYR A 84 -3.66 -4.38 5.94
CA TYR A 84 -3.98 -3.28 6.84
C TYR A 84 -2.77 -2.40 7.17
N LEU A 85 -1.59 -3.01 7.31
CA LEU A 85 -0.34 -2.27 7.55
C LEU A 85 0.05 -1.36 6.37
N THR A 86 -0.38 -1.66 5.16
CA THR A 86 -0.08 -0.83 3.98
C THR A 86 -0.63 0.59 4.08
N ILE A 87 -1.50 0.90 5.05
CA ILE A 87 -2.02 2.26 5.33
C ILE A 87 -0.90 3.21 5.78
N THR A 88 0.10 2.72 6.52
CA THR A 88 1.27 3.51 6.94
C THR A 88 2.59 2.99 6.38
N ARG A 89 2.54 1.87 5.65
CA ARG A 89 3.72 1.15 5.14
C ARG A 89 3.66 0.97 3.61
N PRO A 90 3.91 2.05 2.83
CA PRO A 90 4.01 1.95 1.38
C PRO A 90 5.14 1.00 0.92
N ASP A 91 6.19 0.87 1.73
CA ASP A 91 7.37 0.05 1.46
C ASP A 91 7.08 -1.46 1.38
N ILE A 92 5.98 -1.95 1.96
CA ILE A 92 5.58 -3.37 1.87
C ILE A 92 4.49 -3.63 0.82
N THR A 93 3.92 -2.59 0.19
CA THR A 93 2.73 -2.73 -0.67
C THR A 93 2.93 -3.70 -1.82
N TYR A 94 4.10 -3.69 -2.47
CA TYR A 94 4.43 -4.66 -3.52
C TYR A 94 4.43 -6.10 -3.00
N ALA A 95 5.17 -6.37 -1.92
CA ALA A 95 5.31 -7.71 -1.37
C ALA A 95 3.96 -8.27 -0.90
N VAL A 96 3.13 -7.44 -0.26
CA VAL A 96 1.76 -7.79 0.13
C VAL A 96 0.89 -8.07 -1.09
N GLY A 97 1.00 -7.26 -2.15
CA GLY A 97 0.31 -7.48 -3.42
C GLY A 97 0.69 -8.79 -4.11
N LEU A 98 1.97 -9.19 -4.02
CA LEU A 98 2.47 -10.46 -4.55
C LEU A 98 1.85 -11.66 -3.82
N VAL A 99 1.93 -11.71 -2.49
CA VAL A 99 1.38 -12.84 -1.71
C VAL A 99 -0.15 -12.91 -1.73
N SER A 100 -0.83 -11.78 -1.95
CA SER A 100 -2.30 -11.72 -2.08
C SER A 100 -2.84 -12.55 -3.24
N ARG A 101 -2.02 -12.88 -4.25
CA ARG A 101 -2.43 -13.66 -5.44
C ARG A 101 -2.79 -15.11 -5.09
N PHE A 102 -2.26 -15.63 -3.99
CA PHE A 102 -2.34 -17.05 -3.64
C PHE A 102 -3.29 -17.34 -2.47
N MET A 103 -4.22 -16.41 -2.19
CA MET A 103 -5.12 -16.55 -1.04
C MET A 103 -6.06 -17.75 -1.13
N GLU A 104 -6.41 -18.21 -2.33
CA GLU A 104 -7.39 -19.29 -2.49
C GLU A 104 -6.79 -20.68 -2.25
N ASN A 105 -5.61 -20.96 -2.80
CA ASN A 105 -4.89 -22.22 -2.63
C ASN A 105 -3.42 -21.97 -2.27
N PRO A 106 -3.12 -21.47 -1.05
CA PRO A 106 -1.75 -21.16 -0.66
C PRO A 106 -0.92 -22.42 -0.44
N LYS A 107 0.37 -22.31 -0.74
CA LYS A 107 1.38 -23.36 -0.63
C LYS A 107 2.52 -22.90 0.28
N GLN A 108 3.41 -23.81 0.65
CA GLN A 108 4.43 -23.53 1.65
C GLN A 108 5.40 -22.39 1.26
N ASP A 109 5.74 -22.25 -0.02
CA ASP A 109 6.52 -21.12 -0.55
C ASP A 109 5.78 -19.77 -0.43
N HIS A 110 4.47 -19.73 -0.72
CA HIS A 110 3.62 -18.56 -0.48
C HIS A 110 3.65 -18.15 1.00
N TRP A 111 3.58 -19.14 1.89
CA TRP A 111 3.64 -18.90 3.34
C TRP A 111 5.00 -18.40 3.81
N ILE A 112 6.10 -18.93 3.25
CA ILE A 112 7.45 -18.45 3.52
C ILE A 112 7.59 -16.99 3.06
N ALA A 113 7.08 -16.65 1.87
CA ALA A 113 7.08 -15.28 1.37
C ALA A 113 6.28 -14.33 2.28
N ALA A 114 5.09 -14.74 2.73
CA ALA A 114 4.29 -13.94 3.66
C ALA A 114 4.98 -13.75 5.03
N LYS A 115 5.63 -14.79 5.57
CA LYS A 115 6.44 -14.68 6.79
C LYS A 115 7.68 -13.81 6.61
N ARG A 116 8.26 -13.73 5.41
CA ARG A 116 9.37 -12.81 5.14
C ARG A 116 8.94 -11.37 5.37
N ILE A 117 7.73 -10.99 4.97
CA ILE A 117 7.18 -9.65 5.23
C ILE A 117 7.10 -9.41 6.74
N LEU A 118 6.65 -10.41 7.54
CA LEU A 118 6.67 -10.31 9.01
C LEU A 118 8.08 -10.11 9.58
N ARG A 119 9.09 -10.79 9.03
CA ARG A 119 10.50 -10.58 9.43
C ARG A 119 11.00 -9.18 9.10
N TYR A 120 10.59 -8.63 7.96
CA TYR A 120 10.95 -7.27 7.56
C TYR A 120 10.31 -6.23 8.49
N ILE A 121 9.00 -6.34 8.77
CA ILE A 121 8.32 -5.41 9.69
C ILE A 121 8.85 -5.53 11.13
N LYS A 122 9.32 -6.71 11.55
CA LYS A 122 9.98 -6.89 12.86
C LYS A 122 11.27 -6.06 12.98
N GLY A 123 12.01 -5.89 11.89
CA GLY A 123 13.21 -5.05 11.83
C GLY A 123 12.90 -3.56 11.65
N THR A 124 11.65 -3.21 11.34
CA THR A 124 11.21 -1.85 10.98
C THR A 124 9.97 -1.45 11.78
N LEU A 125 9.96 -1.77 13.08
CA LEU A 125 8.81 -1.55 13.98
C LEU A 125 8.44 -0.08 14.12
N ASP A 126 9.44 0.80 14.12
CA ASP A 126 9.29 2.23 14.33
C ASP A 126 9.11 3.00 13.00
N HIS A 127 8.92 2.30 11.88
CA HIS A 127 8.65 2.95 10.60
C HIS A 127 7.20 3.43 10.52
N GLY A 128 7.02 4.58 9.86
CA GLY A 128 5.73 5.21 9.62
C GLY A 128 5.88 6.37 8.63
N LEU A 129 4.86 7.22 8.56
CA LEU A 129 4.81 8.38 7.67
C LEU A 129 4.93 9.66 8.49
N LEU A 130 5.96 10.47 8.22
CA LEU A 130 6.16 11.76 8.87
C LEU A 130 5.76 12.92 7.94
N TYR A 131 4.65 13.56 8.27
CA TYR A 131 4.16 14.76 7.59
C TYR A 131 4.70 16.00 8.30
N THR A 132 5.78 16.58 7.77
CA THR A 132 6.39 17.80 8.27
C THR A 132 5.81 19.04 7.60
N HIS A 133 5.99 20.18 8.25
CA HIS A 133 5.68 21.47 7.64
C HIS A 133 6.66 21.73 6.48
N SER A 134 6.16 21.63 5.24
CA SER A 134 6.91 21.99 4.04
C SER A 134 6.33 23.26 3.44
N GLN A 135 7.19 24.25 3.16
CA GLN A 135 6.80 25.42 2.38
C GLN A 135 6.58 25.07 0.89
N ASN A 136 7.13 23.94 0.44
CA ASN A 136 6.97 23.45 -0.92
C ASN A 136 5.79 22.47 -0.99
N SER A 137 4.72 22.88 -1.68
CA SER A 137 3.50 22.09 -1.90
C SER A 137 3.44 21.43 -3.28
N ARG A 138 4.60 21.22 -3.93
CA ARG A 138 4.66 20.55 -5.23
C ARG A 138 4.21 19.10 -5.10
N LEU A 139 3.19 18.74 -5.88
CA LEU A 139 2.78 17.35 -6.10
C LEU A 139 3.80 16.68 -7.03
N VAL A 140 4.32 15.53 -6.62
CA VAL A 140 5.24 14.73 -7.40
C VAL A 140 4.77 13.29 -7.36
N GLY A 141 4.76 12.65 -8.53
CA GLY A 141 4.38 11.25 -8.71
C GLY A 141 5.54 10.45 -9.29
N TYR A 142 5.73 9.26 -8.75
CA TYR A 142 6.58 8.23 -9.31
C TYR A 142 5.68 7.10 -9.82
N SER A 143 6.06 6.49 -10.93
CA SER A 143 5.40 5.28 -11.43
C SER A 143 6.47 4.31 -11.93
N ASP A 144 6.24 3.04 -11.65
CA ASP A 144 7.10 1.95 -12.10
C ASP A 144 6.24 0.77 -12.54
N SER A 145 6.77 -0.05 -13.45
CA SER A 145 6.11 -1.25 -13.91
C SER A 145 7.11 -2.30 -14.35
N ASP A 146 6.90 -3.55 -13.94
CA ASP A 146 7.68 -4.67 -14.45
C ASP A 146 7.19 -5.10 -15.86
N TYR A 147 7.96 -5.97 -16.53
CA TYR A 147 7.57 -6.55 -17.81
C TYR A 147 7.25 -8.04 -17.65
N GLY A 148 5.96 -8.37 -17.64
CA GLY A 148 5.47 -9.73 -17.47
C GLY A 148 6.10 -10.44 -16.28
N GLY A 149 6.19 -9.75 -15.13
CA GLY A 149 6.86 -10.26 -13.94
C GLY A 149 6.18 -11.49 -13.34
N ASP A 150 4.87 -11.65 -13.55
CA ASP A 150 4.14 -12.83 -13.12
C ASP A 150 4.47 -14.05 -13.97
N ILE A 151 4.77 -15.18 -13.33
CA ILE A 151 5.18 -16.39 -14.06
C ILE A 151 3.98 -17.21 -14.56
N ASP A 152 2.81 -17.06 -13.95
CA ASP A 152 1.65 -17.87 -14.27
C ASP A 152 0.90 -17.31 -15.49
N ASP A 153 0.68 -15.98 -15.53
CA ASP A 153 -0.06 -15.34 -16.62
C ASP A 153 0.73 -14.28 -17.40
N ARG A 154 2.02 -14.09 -17.10
CA ARG A 154 2.89 -13.09 -17.74
C ARG A 154 2.33 -11.66 -17.67
N LYS A 155 1.44 -11.37 -16.72
CA LYS A 155 0.97 -10.01 -16.46
C LYS A 155 2.02 -9.21 -15.72
N SER A 156 2.06 -7.92 -16.03
CA SER A 156 2.91 -6.98 -15.32
C SER A 156 2.32 -6.56 -13.97
N THR A 157 3.20 -6.12 -13.06
CA THR A 157 2.84 -5.38 -11.85
C THR A 157 3.18 -3.92 -12.07
N SER A 158 2.21 -3.03 -11.90
CA SER A 158 2.42 -1.58 -11.93
C SER A 158 2.23 -0.99 -10.55
N GLY A 159 3.10 -0.05 -10.20
CA GLY A 159 3.01 0.73 -8.99
C GLY A 159 3.10 2.22 -9.25
N TYR A 160 2.58 2.97 -8.30
CA TYR A 160 2.77 4.42 -8.25
C TYR A 160 2.94 4.88 -6.80
N LEU A 161 3.54 6.05 -6.64
CA LEU A 161 3.71 6.72 -5.36
C LEU A 161 3.60 8.23 -5.56
N PHE A 162 2.66 8.88 -4.89
CA PHE A 162 2.46 10.33 -4.90
C PHE A 162 2.83 10.95 -3.57
N HIS A 163 3.66 11.99 -3.63
CA HIS A 163 4.02 12.80 -2.47
C HIS A 163 3.68 14.26 -2.68
N ILE A 164 3.32 14.92 -1.58
CA ILE A 164 3.16 16.37 -1.51
C ILE A 164 3.94 16.86 -0.30
N GLY A 165 4.83 17.84 -0.51
CA GLY A 165 5.76 18.25 0.54
C GLY A 165 6.63 17.10 1.01
N SER A 166 6.59 16.80 2.31
CA SER A 166 7.53 15.89 2.98
C SER A 166 7.15 14.41 2.95
N ALA A 167 5.92 14.07 2.54
CA ALA A 167 5.39 12.74 2.76
C ALA A 167 4.50 12.25 1.62
N THR A 168 4.48 10.93 1.50
CA THR A 168 3.61 10.19 0.60
C THR A 168 2.18 10.15 1.15
N PHE A 169 1.18 10.34 0.30
CA PHE A 169 -0.24 10.28 0.69
C PHE A 169 -1.09 9.32 -0.17
N SER A 170 -0.58 8.92 -1.34
CA SER A 170 -1.22 7.90 -2.18
C SER A 170 -0.18 7.00 -2.83
N TRP A 171 -0.42 5.70 -2.81
CA TRP A 171 0.45 4.69 -3.39
C TRP A 171 -0.37 3.45 -3.75
N SER A 172 0.14 2.68 -4.70
CA SER A 172 -0.45 1.40 -5.07
C SER A 172 0.61 0.51 -5.71
N SER A 173 0.39 -0.80 -5.64
CA SER A 173 1.10 -1.80 -6.43
C SER A 173 0.10 -2.88 -6.82
N LYS A 174 -0.19 -3.00 -8.12
CA LYS A 174 -1.29 -3.82 -8.64
C LYS A 174 -0.84 -4.67 -9.82
N LYS A 175 -1.24 -5.94 -9.80
CA LYS A 175 -1.14 -6.81 -10.98
C LYS A 175 -2.11 -6.29 -12.05
N GLN A 176 -1.61 -6.01 -13.25
CA GLN A 176 -2.43 -5.55 -14.37
C GLN A 176 -3.48 -6.62 -14.73
N GLN A 177 -4.61 -6.21 -15.30
CA GLN A 177 -5.72 -7.12 -15.62
C GLN A 177 -5.62 -7.73 -17.03
N THR A 178 -4.99 -7.03 -17.98
CA THR A 178 -4.99 -7.41 -19.40
C THR A 178 -3.57 -7.71 -19.89
N VAL A 179 -3.36 -8.89 -20.47
CA VAL A 179 -2.24 -9.15 -21.41
C VAL A 179 -2.83 -9.06 -22.81
N LYS A 180 -2.50 -8.03 -23.58
CA LYS A 180 -3.03 -7.92 -24.95
C LYS A 180 -2.08 -8.66 -25.91
N ASN A 181 -2.46 -9.88 -26.28
CA ASN A 181 -2.06 -10.63 -27.48
C ASN A 181 -0.70 -10.29 -28.13
N LYS A 182 0.41 -10.76 -27.56
CA LYS A 182 1.76 -10.83 -28.18
C LYS A 182 2.34 -9.52 -28.77
N ASN A 183 1.63 -8.40 -28.63
CA ASN A 183 2.08 -7.05 -28.92
C ASN A 183 2.05 -6.29 -27.60
N VAL A 184 3.19 -5.72 -27.21
CA VAL A 184 3.30 -4.88 -26.02
C VAL A 184 2.65 -3.54 -26.35
N GLU A 185 1.33 -3.43 -26.19
CA GLU A 185 0.77 -2.15 -25.80
C GLU A 185 1.25 -1.93 -24.37
N LEU A 186 2.30 -1.11 -24.19
CA LEU A 186 2.46 -0.37 -22.95
C LEU A 186 1.13 0.36 -22.77
N VAL A 187 0.23 -0.20 -21.95
CA VAL A 187 -0.73 0.63 -21.26
C VAL A 187 0.13 1.43 -20.32
N TYR A 188 0.70 2.51 -20.84
CA TYR A 188 1.00 3.69 -20.06
C TYR A 188 -0.27 3.87 -19.25
N CYS A 189 -0.22 3.53 -17.96
CA CYS A 189 -1.25 3.98 -17.04
C CYS A 189 -1.19 5.48 -17.20
N LYS A 190 -2.16 6.05 -17.93
CA LYS A 190 -2.14 7.48 -18.18
C LYS A 190 -2.06 8.13 -16.83
N THR A 191 -1.29 9.19 -16.71
CA THR A 191 -1.25 9.97 -15.47
C THR A 191 -2.68 10.21 -14.98
N GLU A 192 -3.63 10.41 -15.90
CA GLU A 192 -5.09 10.48 -15.70
C GLU A 192 -5.70 9.31 -14.90
N ASP A 193 -5.35 8.05 -15.20
CA ASP A 193 -5.86 6.87 -14.47
C ASP A 193 -5.25 6.75 -13.07
N GLN A 194 -4.00 7.19 -12.89
CA GLN A 194 -3.33 7.23 -11.58
C GLN A 194 -3.81 8.41 -10.73
N LEU A 195 -4.12 9.53 -11.37
CA LEU A 195 -4.74 10.70 -10.78
C LEU A 195 -6.17 10.40 -10.35
N ALA A 196 -6.92 9.61 -11.11
CA ALA A 196 -8.25 9.15 -10.69
C ALA A 196 -8.20 8.48 -9.30
N ASP A 197 -7.14 7.73 -8.97
CA ASP A 197 -6.96 7.11 -7.65
C ASP A 197 -6.56 8.13 -6.55
N ILE A 198 -6.01 9.30 -6.92
CA ILE A 198 -5.91 10.46 -6.02
C ILE A 198 -7.30 11.06 -5.76
N PHE A 199 -8.17 11.05 -6.77
CA PHE A 199 -9.50 11.68 -6.73
C PHE A 199 -10.63 10.82 -6.16
N THR A 200 -10.44 9.51 -6.05
CA THR A 200 -11.41 8.58 -5.43
C THR A 200 -11.35 8.58 -3.91
N LYS A 201 -10.27 9.12 -3.30
CA LYS A 201 -10.27 9.52 -1.89
C LYS A 201 -11.00 10.86 -1.80
N LEU A 202 -12.06 10.93 -0.98
CA LEU A 202 -12.94 12.10 -0.81
C LEU A 202 -12.15 13.42 -0.73
N LEU A 203 -11.95 14.06 -1.87
CA LEU A 203 -11.45 15.42 -1.94
C LEU A 203 -12.65 16.34 -1.81
N LYS A 204 -12.50 17.40 -1.03
CA LYS A 204 -13.46 18.50 -1.04
C LYS A 204 -13.56 19.03 -2.48
N ALA A 205 -14.77 19.37 -2.90
CA ALA A 205 -15.09 19.69 -4.30
C ALA A 205 -14.19 20.80 -4.88
N ASP A 206 -13.84 21.79 -4.07
CA ASP A 206 -12.92 22.88 -4.42
C ASP A 206 -11.51 22.37 -4.79
N VAL A 207 -10.97 21.41 -4.02
CA VAL A 207 -9.66 20.80 -4.30
C VAL A 207 -9.72 19.92 -5.54
N PHE A 208 -10.82 19.18 -5.72
CA PHE A 208 -11.08 18.38 -6.91
C PHE A 208 -11.12 19.24 -8.17
N HIS A 209 -11.89 20.33 -8.17
CA HIS A 209 -12.00 21.24 -9.31
C HIS A 209 -10.67 21.92 -9.65
N ARG A 210 -9.92 22.39 -8.65
CA ARG A 210 -8.60 22.99 -8.85
C ARG A 210 -7.60 22.03 -9.51
N LEU A 211 -7.57 20.77 -9.06
CA LEU A 211 -6.68 19.78 -9.64
C LEU A 211 -7.14 19.34 -11.04
N LYS A 212 -8.46 19.22 -11.26
CA LYS A 212 -9.06 18.97 -12.59
C LYS A 212 -8.66 20.04 -13.61
N GLU A 213 -8.68 21.32 -13.23
CA GLU A 213 -8.23 22.43 -14.09
C GLU A 213 -6.73 22.35 -14.40
N LYS A 214 -5.90 22.05 -13.39
CA LYS A 214 -4.45 21.90 -13.59
C LYS A 214 -4.06 20.74 -14.50
N LEU A 215 -4.95 19.76 -14.66
CA LEU A 215 -4.77 18.59 -15.53
C LEU A 215 -5.30 18.81 -16.95
N GLY A 216 -5.84 20.00 -17.25
CA GLY A 216 -6.37 20.30 -18.58
C GLY A 216 -7.69 19.59 -18.92
N MET A 217 -8.30 18.90 -17.96
CA MET A 217 -9.58 18.22 -18.12
C MET A 217 -10.73 19.23 -18.12
N LYS A 218 -10.98 19.87 -19.27
CA LYS A 218 -12.17 20.69 -19.49
C LYS A 218 -13.38 19.80 -19.70
N ASN A 219 -14.54 20.21 -19.16
CA ASN A 219 -15.80 19.62 -19.57
C ASN A 219 -15.98 19.91 -21.06
N GLN A 220 -15.98 18.86 -21.89
CA GLN A 220 -16.57 18.99 -23.22
C GLN A 220 -18.08 19.15 -22.99
N VAL A 221 -18.59 20.28 -23.47
CA VAL A 221 -20.03 20.55 -23.57
C VAL A 221 -20.63 19.59 -24.60
#